data_AF-A0A7S4B7Y4-F1
#
_entry.id   AF-A0A7S4B7Y4-F1
#
_cell.length_a   1.000
_cell.length_b   1.000
_cell.length_c   1.000
_cell.angle_alpha   90.00
_cell.angle_beta   90.00
_cell.angle_gamma   90.00
#
_symmetry.space_group_name_H-M   'P 1'
#
loop_
_entity.id
_entity.type
_entity.pdbx_description
1 polymer ?
#
loop_
_entity_poly.entity_id
_entity_poly.type
_entity_poly.pdbx_seq_one_letter_code
_entity_poly.pdbx_strand_id
1 'polypeptide(L)'
;GKRGVVGSAAMRLLLRTLRRGVSAALPCAAAISTATVIGIGAQYPLSCYTSAQCEEVPPDEVTDVEFQPRPPSQWVENTQRAVSDSLVDFGDGYGFARALRTIRQAYAMPVSLVSELRTYFVSEAEKGLKGEESSLAMLPTFVTKRVTGNETGDFFALDLGGTNFRVLRLTLEGGGKVGPMLQGKYHIPTAVKNGTAEDLFGFLADAVAHFLATQCSSNPRGNLGFTFSFPVEQTAINAGKLLFWNKGFSASGTVGEDVVKLLQTQFEERGINLVVKALANDTVGTMEAAAYRTPNATLGVIFGTGTNGAYIEKTARISKWKGAVSEEMVVNTEWGNLDMRRYMNRFDQEVDAASSNPGRQTFEKMVSGMYLGELCRVTILSPSVAAGFSPECRLALATAFASECSFSSADMAECEGDNTANLEKLDAVLMAAGVPESTFRDRVLIREACVNISSRAARLSAMSVVGTLDLAGGTAATTVAIDGTVFECYPFFKERMEYCVEQLLGPDHAKDVHLVLAKDGSGIGAAIIAAIAE
;
A
#
# COMPACT_ATOMS: atom_id res chain seq x y z
N GLY A 1 32.43 23.55 -75.59
CA GLY A 1 31.17 23.34 -74.84
C GLY A 1 31.14 24.30 -73.70
N LYS A 2 30.05 25.07 -73.57
CA LYS A 2 29.86 26.23 -72.69
C LYS A 2 29.28 25.84 -71.31
N ARG A 3 29.75 26.57 -70.26
CA ARG A 3 29.05 27.05 -69.05
C ARG A 3 28.59 26.00 -68.01
N GLY A 4 28.64 26.18 -66.69
CA GLY A 4 28.97 27.33 -65.82
C GLY A 4 28.01 27.39 -64.62
N VAL A 5 28.57 27.24 -63.40
CA VAL A 5 28.30 27.81 -62.05
C VAL A 5 26.89 28.24 -61.55
N VAL A 6 26.65 28.01 -60.23
CA VAL A 6 25.73 28.67 -59.24
C VAL A 6 24.24 28.25 -59.29
N GLY A 7 23.48 28.00 -58.22
CA GLY A 7 23.66 28.03 -56.76
C GLY A 7 22.28 28.09 -56.05
N SER A 8 22.23 27.60 -54.80
CA SER A 8 21.29 27.91 -53.70
C SER A 8 19.97 28.67 -53.98
N ALA A 9 18.82 27.99 -53.90
CA ALA A 9 17.52 28.59 -53.54
C ALA A 9 16.42 27.53 -53.26
N ALA A 10 16.44 26.88 -52.09
CA ALA A 10 15.31 26.05 -51.62
C ALA A 10 15.13 26.11 -50.10
N MET A 11 15.36 27.29 -49.51
CA MET A 11 15.15 27.52 -48.08
C MET A 11 14.74 28.99 -47.87
N ARG A 12 13.46 29.31 -48.20
CA ARG A 12 12.64 30.44 -47.68
C ARG A 12 11.50 30.79 -48.65
N LEU A 13 10.36 30.09 -48.55
CA LEU A 13 8.97 30.51 -48.88
C LEU A 13 8.12 29.23 -48.84
N LEU A 14 7.40 28.87 -47.78
CA LEU A 14 6.05 29.37 -47.54
C LEU A 14 5.60 28.92 -46.12
N LEU A 15 5.82 29.78 -45.13
CA LEU A 15 4.89 29.95 -44.02
C LEU A 15 4.01 31.12 -44.43
N ARG A 16 2.76 30.87 -44.85
CA ARG A 16 1.60 31.79 -44.86
C ARG A 16 0.47 31.21 -45.73
N THR A 17 -0.41 30.41 -45.13
CA THR A 17 -1.87 30.63 -45.12
C THR A 17 -2.58 29.62 -44.24
N LEU A 18 -2.98 30.09 -43.07
CA LEU A 18 -4.06 29.55 -42.26
C LEU A 18 -5.42 29.74 -42.96
N ARG A 19 -6.36 28.85 -42.63
CA ARG A 19 -7.84 29.01 -42.63
C ARG A 19 -8.60 28.90 -43.95
N ARG A 20 -9.36 27.80 -44.06
CA ARG A 20 -10.75 27.58 -44.55
C ARG A 20 -10.81 26.10 -44.95
N GLY A 21 -11.54 25.18 -44.32
CA GLY A 21 -12.92 25.24 -43.86
C GLY A 21 -13.80 24.53 -44.88
N VAL A 22 -14.45 23.43 -44.44
CA VAL A 22 -15.67 22.78 -44.99
C VAL A 22 -15.52 21.55 -45.92
N SER A 23 -15.85 20.39 -45.33
CA SER A 23 -16.83 19.36 -45.73
C SER A 23 -16.88 18.82 -47.16
N ALA A 24 -16.76 17.49 -47.31
CA ALA A 24 -17.70 16.62 -48.06
C ALA A 24 -17.30 15.14 -47.94
N ALA A 25 -18.29 14.26 -47.99
CA ALA A 25 -18.25 12.84 -47.65
C ALA A 25 -18.16 11.89 -48.87
N LEU A 26 -17.69 10.65 -48.59
CA LEU A 26 -18.00 9.35 -49.25
C LEU A 26 -17.38 9.05 -50.65
N PRO A 27 -17.44 7.81 -51.19
CA PRO A 27 -16.76 6.57 -50.75
C PRO A 27 -16.16 5.75 -51.93
N CYS A 28 -15.28 4.76 -51.68
CA CYS A 28 -15.06 3.54 -52.51
C CYS A 28 -13.92 2.72 -51.90
N ALA A 29 -14.14 1.52 -51.35
CA ALA A 29 -14.44 0.24 -51.99
C ALA A 29 -13.18 -0.58 -52.37
N ALA A 30 -13.23 -1.83 -51.91
CA ALA A 30 -12.60 -3.05 -52.43
C ALA A 30 -11.19 -3.48 -51.93
N ALA A 31 -11.27 -4.46 -51.03
CA ALA A 31 -10.67 -5.81 -51.15
C ALA A 31 -9.21 -6.00 -50.68
N ILE A 32 -9.02 -6.94 -49.72
CA ILE A 32 -8.52 -8.30 -49.98
C ILE A 32 -8.29 -9.05 -48.66
N SER A 33 -8.77 -10.30 -48.64
CA SER A 33 -8.28 -11.51 -47.94
C SER A 33 -8.23 -11.56 -46.41
N THR A 34 -9.15 -12.37 -45.90
CA THR A 34 -8.98 -13.36 -44.83
C THR A 34 -7.53 -13.69 -44.43
N ALA A 35 -7.19 -13.38 -43.18
CA ALA A 35 -6.20 -14.11 -42.40
C ALA A 35 -6.73 -14.21 -40.97
N THR A 36 -6.87 -15.46 -40.51
CA THR A 36 -7.29 -15.88 -39.17
C THR A 36 -6.45 -15.18 -38.10
N VAL A 37 -7.06 -14.28 -37.33
CA VAL A 37 -6.45 -13.71 -36.12
C VAL A 37 -6.73 -14.68 -34.97
N ILE A 38 -5.73 -15.48 -34.63
CA ILE A 38 -5.66 -16.13 -33.33
C ILE A 38 -5.38 -15.01 -32.33
N GLY A 39 -6.41 -14.66 -31.56
CA GLY A 39 -6.31 -13.68 -30.49
C GLY A 39 -5.35 -14.17 -29.41
N ILE A 40 -4.28 -13.42 -29.20
CA ILE A 40 -3.52 -13.44 -27.95
C ILE A 40 -3.52 -12.00 -27.43
N GLY A 41 -4.68 -11.59 -26.91
CA GLY A 41 -4.80 -10.40 -26.08
C GLY A 41 -4.45 -10.79 -24.65
N ALA A 42 -3.16 -10.82 -24.31
CA ALA A 42 -2.72 -10.99 -22.94
C ALA A 42 -2.76 -9.64 -22.21
N GLN A 43 -3.95 -9.25 -21.73
CA GLN A 43 -4.07 -8.29 -20.64
C GLN A 43 -3.90 -9.09 -19.34
N TYR A 44 -2.68 -9.17 -18.84
CA TYR A 44 -2.43 -9.70 -17.50
C TYR A 44 -2.90 -8.65 -16.47
N PRO A 45 -3.89 -8.95 -15.61
CA PRO A 45 -4.22 -8.06 -14.51
C PRO A 45 -3.05 -8.03 -13.53
N LEU A 46 -2.80 -6.85 -12.96
CA LEU A 46 -1.90 -6.65 -11.82
C LEU A 46 -2.30 -7.60 -10.68
N SER A 47 -1.64 -8.76 -10.54
CA SER A 47 -1.78 -9.59 -9.35
C SER A 47 -0.94 -8.98 -8.24
N CYS A 48 -1.50 -7.97 -7.58
CA CYS A 48 -1.11 -7.68 -6.20
C CYS A 48 -1.38 -8.92 -5.35
N TYR A 49 -0.55 -9.17 -4.33
CA TYR A 49 -0.75 -10.25 -3.35
C TYR A 49 -2.19 -10.18 -2.82
N THR A 50 -3.08 -11.00 -3.37
CA THR A 50 -4.48 -11.03 -2.92
C THR A 50 -4.56 -11.97 -1.73
N SER A 51 -5.34 -11.61 -0.72
CA SER A 51 -5.58 -12.43 0.48
C SER A 51 -6.13 -13.83 0.20
N ALA A 52 -6.43 -14.18 -1.06
CA ALA A 52 -7.01 -15.46 -1.46
C ALA A 52 -6.02 -16.65 -1.38
N GLN A 53 -4.72 -16.43 -1.19
CA GLN A 53 -3.72 -17.49 -0.98
C GLN A 53 -3.40 -17.77 0.48
N CYS A 54 -4.04 -17.07 1.42
CA CYS A 54 -3.92 -17.34 2.84
C CYS A 54 -5.01 -18.34 3.24
N GLU A 55 -4.62 -19.55 3.64
CA GLU A 55 -5.57 -20.47 4.28
C GLU A 55 -6.17 -19.79 5.52
N GLU A 56 -7.50 -19.86 5.64
CA GLU A 56 -8.24 -19.34 6.79
C GLU A 56 -7.83 -20.11 8.05
N VAL A 57 -6.99 -19.51 8.89
CA VAL A 57 -6.79 -19.97 10.27
C VAL A 57 -8.02 -19.51 11.08
N PRO A 58 -8.72 -20.42 11.79
CA PRO A 58 -9.93 -20.06 12.52
C PRO A 58 -9.64 -18.99 13.61
N PRO A 59 -10.59 -18.10 13.90
CA PRO A 59 -10.40 -16.89 14.72
C PRO A 59 -10.16 -17.13 16.23
N ASP A 60 -10.04 -18.39 16.67
CA ASP A 60 -9.95 -18.76 18.10
C ASP A 60 -8.54 -19.13 18.60
N GLU A 61 -7.49 -18.98 17.78
CA GLU A 61 -6.10 -19.19 18.21
C GLU A 61 -5.25 -17.93 18.04
N VAL A 62 -5.46 -16.95 18.92
CA VAL A 62 -4.40 -15.98 19.24
C VAL A 62 -3.39 -16.71 20.12
N THR A 63 -2.38 -17.32 19.50
CA THR A 63 -1.24 -17.83 20.26
C THR A 63 -0.30 -16.67 20.53
N ASP A 64 -0.24 -16.24 21.79
CA ASP A 64 0.85 -15.42 22.31
C ASP A 64 2.15 -16.23 22.19
N VAL A 65 2.85 -16.08 21.07
CA VAL A 65 4.19 -16.64 20.92
C VAL A 65 5.14 -15.68 21.63
N GLU A 66 5.53 -16.05 22.84
CA GLU A 66 6.49 -15.33 23.66
C GLU A 66 7.83 -15.17 22.90
N PHE A 67 8.21 -13.92 22.64
CA PHE A 67 9.38 -13.57 21.84
C PHE A 67 10.68 -13.87 22.58
N GLN A 68 11.48 -14.81 22.06
CA GLN A 68 12.87 -15.00 22.48
C GLN A 68 13.79 -14.21 21.52
N PRO A 69 14.49 -13.16 21.97
CA PRO A 69 15.38 -12.40 21.10
C PRO A 69 16.51 -13.29 20.57
N ARG A 70 16.63 -13.42 19.25
CA ARG A 70 17.71 -14.18 18.60
C ARG A 70 18.99 -13.35 18.51
N PRO A 71 20.16 -13.89 18.87
CA PRO A 71 21.42 -13.17 18.76
C PRO A 71 21.74 -12.76 17.31
N PRO A 72 22.44 -11.64 17.07
CA PRO A 72 22.78 -11.13 15.73
C PRO A 72 23.34 -12.17 14.75
N SER A 73 24.11 -13.14 15.24
CA SER A 73 24.70 -14.23 14.46
C SER A 73 23.70 -15.25 13.92
N GLN A 74 22.45 -15.24 14.40
CA GLN A 74 21.36 -16.12 13.96
C GLN A 74 20.35 -15.43 13.03
N TRP A 75 20.65 -14.21 12.59
CA TRP A 75 19.78 -13.45 11.71
C TRP A 75 19.84 -13.95 10.27
N VAL A 76 18.66 -14.06 9.68
CA VAL A 76 18.47 -14.57 8.32
C VAL A 76 19.29 -13.77 7.30
N GLU A 77 19.38 -12.44 7.46
CA GLU A 77 20.24 -11.57 6.64
C GLU A 77 21.71 -11.98 6.68
N ASN A 78 22.25 -12.36 7.83
CA ASN A 78 23.66 -12.72 7.98
C ASN A 78 23.95 -14.08 7.31
N THR A 79 23.06 -15.05 7.47
CA THR A 79 23.15 -16.34 6.80
C THR A 79 22.99 -16.20 5.28
N GLN A 80 22.01 -15.41 4.82
CA GLN A 80 21.80 -15.14 3.41
C GLN A 80 23.01 -14.42 2.78
N ARG A 81 23.57 -13.41 3.47
CA ARG A 81 24.76 -12.68 3.01
C ARG A 81 26.02 -13.53 2.97
N ALA A 82 26.21 -14.44 3.93
CA ALA A 82 27.36 -15.34 3.96
C ALA A 82 27.42 -16.21 2.68
N VAL A 83 26.27 -16.67 2.20
CA VAL A 83 26.17 -17.39 0.92
C VAL A 83 26.60 -16.48 -0.24
N SER A 84 26.08 -15.26 -0.33
CA SER A 84 26.45 -14.31 -1.40
C SER A 84 27.94 -13.99 -1.38
N ASP A 85 28.51 -13.78 -0.19
CA ASP A 85 29.92 -13.44 0.01
C ASP A 85 30.85 -14.60 -0.35
N SER A 86 30.42 -15.84 -0.11
CA SER A 86 31.19 -17.04 -0.50
C SER A 86 31.34 -17.22 -2.03
N LEU A 87 30.46 -16.59 -2.82
CA LEU A 87 30.47 -16.63 -4.29
C LEU A 87 31.24 -15.47 -4.92
N VAL A 88 31.84 -14.59 -4.12
CA VAL A 88 32.66 -13.49 -4.61
C VAL A 88 34.04 -14.03 -5.00
N ASP A 89 34.20 -14.34 -6.28
CA ASP A 89 35.53 -14.50 -6.88
C ASP A 89 36.04 -13.14 -7.37
N PHE A 90 37.24 -12.76 -6.94
CA PHE A 90 37.93 -11.54 -7.38
C PHE A 90 38.71 -11.73 -8.69
N GLY A 91 38.86 -12.97 -9.16
CA GLY A 91 39.54 -13.34 -10.39
C GLY A 91 38.62 -13.36 -11.62
N ASP A 92 37.38 -13.84 -11.48
CA ASP A 92 36.47 -14.07 -12.61
C ASP A 92 35.29 -13.08 -12.63
N GLY A 93 35.44 -12.04 -13.48
CA GLY A 93 34.38 -11.11 -13.85
C GLY A 93 33.89 -10.20 -12.71
N TYR A 94 34.46 -8.99 -12.64
CA TYR A 94 34.03 -7.89 -11.75
C TYR A 94 32.51 -7.55 -11.75
N GLY A 95 31.71 -8.12 -12.67
CA GLY A 95 30.29 -7.84 -12.84
C GLY A 95 29.44 -8.22 -11.62
N PHE A 96 29.54 -9.46 -11.12
CA PHE A 96 28.72 -9.92 -10.01
C PHE A 96 29.04 -9.19 -8.69
N ALA A 97 30.33 -9.07 -8.35
CA ALA A 97 30.75 -8.34 -7.16
C ALA A 97 30.32 -6.86 -7.19
N ARG A 98 30.34 -6.23 -8.38
CA ARG A 98 29.84 -4.87 -8.59
C ARG A 98 28.32 -4.79 -8.48
N ALA A 99 27.60 -5.78 -8.99
CA ALA A 99 26.14 -5.87 -8.89
C ALA A 99 25.71 -6.02 -7.42
N LEU A 100 26.32 -6.94 -6.67
CA LEU A 100 26.10 -7.09 -5.22
C LEU A 100 26.36 -5.79 -4.47
N ARG A 101 27.49 -5.12 -4.74
CA ARG A 101 27.82 -3.83 -4.13
C ARG A 101 26.77 -2.76 -4.46
N THR A 102 26.32 -2.70 -5.72
CA THR A 102 25.29 -1.75 -6.16
C THR A 102 24.01 -1.95 -5.36
N ILE A 103 23.53 -3.19 -5.25
CA ILE A 103 22.29 -3.53 -4.51
C ILE A 103 22.44 -3.12 -3.04
N ARG A 104 23.49 -3.62 -2.38
CA ARG A 104 23.71 -3.39 -0.93
C ARG A 104 23.84 -1.91 -0.59
N GLN A 105 24.53 -1.14 -1.43
CA GLN A 105 24.70 0.30 -1.20
C GLN A 105 23.41 1.09 -1.47
N ALA A 106 22.64 0.74 -2.50
CA ALA A 106 21.43 1.46 -2.87
C ALA A 106 20.34 1.39 -1.79
N TYR A 107 20.26 0.26 -1.09
CA TYR A 107 19.24 0.00 -0.07
C TYR A 107 19.78 0.04 1.36
N ALA A 108 21.04 0.46 1.55
CA ALA A 108 21.64 0.61 2.86
C ALA A 108 20.86 1.63 3.69
N MET A 109 20.38 1.20 4.86
CA MET A 109 19.61 2.03 5.77
C MET A 109 20.16 1.83 7.19
N PRO A 110 21.32 2.43 7.51
CA PRO A 110 21.93 2.29 8.83
C PRO A 110 21.08 2.98 9.90
N VAL A 111 21.14 2.50 11.15
CA VAL A 111 20.33 3.02 12.27
C VAL A 111 20.45 4.53 12.45
N SER A 112 21.63 5.10 12.15
CA SER A 112 21.84 6.56 12.19
C SER A 112 20.95 7.31 11.21
N LEU A 113 20.81 6.80 9.99
CA LEU A 113 19.92 7.37 8.97
C LEU A 113 18.46 7.16 9.32
N VAL A 114 18.11 5.99 9.87
CA VAL A 114 16.74 5.73 10.38
C VAL A 114 16.37 6.70 11.50
N SER A 115 17.31 7.01 12.39
CA SER A 115 17.13 7.95 13.50
C SER A 115 17.01 9.41 13.03
N GLU A 116 17.78 9.79 12.00
CA GLU A 116 17.61 11.07 11.31
C GLU A 116 16.22 11.19 10.68
N LEU A 117 15.79 10.14 9.96
CA LEU A 117 14.46 10.07 9.34
C LEU A 117 13.33 10.11 10.37
N ARG A 118 13.47 9.45 11.52
CA ARG A 118 12.52 9.55 12.65
C ARG A 118 12.34 11.00 13.10
N THR A 119 13.44 11.73 13.26
CA THR A 119 13.40 13.16 13.63
C THR A 119 12.72 14.00 12.56
N TYR A 120 13.01 13.73 11.29
CA TYR A 120 12.37 14.40 10.15
C TYR A 120 10.87 14.11 10.09
N PHE A 121 10.46 12.85 10.27
CA PHE A 121 9.07 12.42 10.32
C PHE A 121 8.28 13.18 11.40
N VAL A 122 8.80 13.21 12.63
CA VAL A 122 8.17 13.94 13.75
C VAL A 122 8.05 15.42 13.43
N SER A 123 9.08 16.03 12.85
CA SER A 123 9.05 17.44 12.45
C SER A 123 7.97 17.73 11.40
N GLU A 124 7.85 16.91 10.36
CA GLU A 124 6.80 17.05 9.34
C GLU A 124 5.40 16.84 9.95
N ALA A 125 5.25 15.88 10.85
CA ALA A 125 3.98 15.62 11.51
C ALA A 125 3.55 16.82 12.37
N GLU A 126 4.47 17.40 13.15
CA GLU A 126 4.19 18.60 13.94
C GLU A 126 3.76 19.80 13.07
N LYS A 127 4.41 20.02 11.92
CA LYS A 127 3.96 21.03 10.95
C LYS A 127 2.56 20.72 10.42
N GLY A 128 2.32 19.45 10.07
CA GLY A 128 1.03 18.96 9.58
C GLY A 128 -0.10 19.19 10.60
N LEU A 129 0.14 18.96 11.88
CA LEU A 129 -0.80 19.23 12.98
C LEU A 129 -1.10 20.74 13.15
N LYS A 130 -0.10 21.59 12.90
CA LYS A 130 -0.25 23.05 12.94
C LYS A 130 -0.97 23.62 11.71
N GLY A 131 -1.06 22.85 10.63
CA GLY A 131 -1.58 23.31 9.34
C GLY A 131 -0.55 24.14 8.55
N GLU A 132 0.72 23.99 8.87
CA GLU A 132 1.84 24.55 8.11
C GLU A 132 2.12 23.69 6.86
N GLU A 133 2.97 24.19 5.96
CA GLU A 133 3.42 23.40 4.81
C GLU A 133 4.17 22.15 5.31
N SER A 134 3.60 20.99 5.01
CA SER A 134 4.11 19.68 5.40
C SER A 134 3.78 18.64 4.34
N SER A 135 4.65 17.65 4.19
CA SER A 135 4.39 16.45 3.41
C SER A 135 3.39 15.50 4.09
N LEU A 136 3.21 15.62 5.40
CA LEU A 136 2.26 14.84 6.21
C LEU A 136 0.96 15.61 6.43
N ALA A 137 -0.16 15.03 5.99
CA ALA A 137 -1.44 15.71 6.03
C ALA A 137 -2.04 15.78 7.45
N MET A 138 -1.77 14.80 8.32
CA MET A 138 -2.22 14.77 9.73
C MET A 138 -3.71 15.13 9.90
N LEU A 139 -4.57 14.40 9.21
CA LEU A 139 -5.99 14.68 9.05
C LEU A 139 -6.78 14.40 10.35
N PRO A 140 -7.51 15.40 10.89
CA PRO A 140 -8.45 15.20 11.99
C PRO A 140 -9.61 14.29 11.56
N THR A 141 -9.88 13.24 12.35
CA THR A 141 -10.87 12.20 11.98
C THR A 141 -12.24 12.39 12.61
N PHE A 142 -12.37 13.36 13.53
CA PHE A 142 -13.56 13.58 14.37
C PHE A 142 -13.87 12.44 15.36
N VAL A 143 -13.04 11.38 15.41
CA VAL A 143 -13.11 10.34 16.44
C VAL A 143 -12.47 10.90 17.71
N THR A 144 -13.31 11.41 18.61
CA THR A 144 -12.92 12.11 19.86
C THR A 144 -13.33 11.36 21.12
N LYS A 145 -14.16 10.31 20.98
CA LYS A 145 -14.49 9.40 22.08
C LYS A 145 -13.63 8.16 21.96
N ARG A 146 -13.20 7.63 23.10
CA ARG A 146 -12.50 6.34 23.15
C ARG A 146 -13.48 5.20 23.17
N VAL A 147 -13.16 4.16 22.41
CA VAL A 147 -13.79 2.86 22.60
C VAL A 147 -13.52 2.35 24.02
N THR A 148 -14.56 1.82 24.65
CA THR A 148 -14.54 1.37 26.04
C THR A 148 -14.50 -0.16 26.16
N GLY A 149 -14.81 -0.87 25.07
CA GLY A 149 -15.04 -2.31 25.09
C GLY A 149 -16.45 -2.67 25.51
N ASN A 150 -17.27 -1.73 26.00
CA ASN A 150 -18.63 -1.98 26.48
C ASN A 150 -19.72 -1.62 25.46
N GLU A 151 -19.33 -1.20 24.26
CA GLU A 151 -20.25 -0.96 23.17
C GLU A 151 -21.03 -2.23 22.85
N THR A 152 -22.34 -2.12 22.67
CA THR A 152 -23.24 -3.25 22.39
C THR A 152 -24.21 -2.91 21.27
N GLY A 153 -24.59 -3.90 20.46
CA GLY A 153 -25.63 -3.74 19.45
C GLY A 153 -25.24 -4.29 18.07
N ASP A 154 -26.19 -4.26 17.15
CA ASP A 154 -25.97 -4.69 15.76
C ASP A 154 -25.56 -3.50 14.89
N PHE A 155 -24.43 -3.64 14.21
CA PHE A 155 -23.85 -2.61 13.36
C PHE A 155 -23.51 -3.15 11.98
N PHE A 156 -23.49 -2.24 11.02
CA PHE A 156 -23.03 -2.52 9.66
C PHE A 156 -21.70 -1.82 9.41
N ALA A 157 -20.87 -2.43 8.58
CA ALA A 157 -19.65 -1.79 8.11
C ALA A 157 -19.46 -2.02 6.62
N LEU A 158 -18.91 -1.02 5.96
CA LEU A 158 -18.47 -1.07 4.58
C LEU A 158 -16.97 -0.86 4.54
N ASP A 159 -16.26 -1.62 3.73
CA ASP A 159 -14.82 -1.48 3.56
C ASP A 159 -14.47 -1.46 2.08
N LEU A 160 -14.12 -0.26 1.60
CA LEU A 160 -13.72 -0.03 0.22
C LEU A 160 -12.19 -0.19 0.08
N GLY A 161 -11.78 -1.41 -0.27
CA GLY A 161 -10.40 -1.72 -0.61
C GLY A 161 -10.04 -1.43 -2.07
N GLY A 162 -8.75 -1.62 -2.39
CA GLY A 162 -8.22 -1.42 -3.74
C GLY A 162 -8.78 -2.37 -4.81
N THR A 163 -9.15 -3.59 -4.42
CA THR A 163 -9.56 -4.68 -5.34
C THR A 163 -10.96 -5.19 -5.05
N ASN A 164 -11.32 -5.27 -3.77
CA ASN A 164 -12.60 -5.80 -3.32
C ASN A 164 -13.27 -4.79 -2.39
N PHE A 165 -14.59 -4.78 -2.47
CA PHE A 165 -15.48 -4.11 -1.54
C PHE A 165 -16.06 -5.15 -0.59
N ARG A 166 -16.11 -4.84 0.71
CA ARG A 166 -16.72 -5.71 1.72
C ARG A 166 -17.90 -5.04 2.38
N VAL A 167 -18.93 -5.83 2.65
CA VAL A 167 -20.10 -5.45 3.44
C VAL A 167 -20.15 -6.39 4.63
N LEU A 168 -20.23 -5.84 5.84
CA LEU A 168 -20.25 -6.60 7.08
C LEU A 168 -21.49 -6.23 7.89
N ARG A 169 -22.03 -7.21 8.60
CA ARG A 169 -22.95 -7.02 9.73
C ARG A 169 -22.36 -7.76 10.92
N LEU A 170 -22.17 -7.08 12.04
CA LEU A 170 -21.62 -7.67 13.25
C LEU A 170 -22.36 -7.18 14.49
N THR A 171 -22.37 -8.03 15.52
CA THR A 171 -22.91 -7.70 16.83
C THR A 171 -21.76 -7.39 17.77
N LEU A 172 -21.78 -6.22 18.42
CA LEU A 172 -20.93 -5.94 19.56
C LEU A 172 -21.62 -6.47 20.82
N GLU A 173 -20.93 -7.32 21.58
CA GLU A 173 -21.49 -7.98 22.78
C GLU A 173 -21.07 -7.31 24.10
N GLY A 174 -20.23 -6.27 24.03
CA GLY A 174 -19.56 -5.69 25.18
C GLY A 174 -18.42 -6.58 25.70
N GLY A 175 -17.70 -6.10 26.72
CA GLY A 175 -16.50 -6.76 27.24
C GLY A 175 -15.40 -7.02 26.20
N GLY A 176 -15.32 -6.21 25.14
CA GLY A 176 -14.38 -6.34 24.03
C GLY A 176 -14.67 -7.50 23.08
N LYS A 177 -15.87 -8.10 23.15
CA LYS A 177 -16.26 -9.24 22.31
C LYS A 177 -17.04 -8.79 21.09
N VAL A 178 -16.58 -9.27 19.93
CA VAL A 178 -17.30 -9.18 18.66
C VAL A 178 -18.03 -10.51 18.48
N GLY A 179 -19.36 -10.45 18.48
CA GLY A 179 -20.24 -11.60 18.32
C GLY A 179 -20.38 -12.04 16.86
N PRO A 180 -21.52 -12.67 16.48
CA PRO A 180 -21.75 -13.18 15.15
C PRO A 180 -21.53 -12.13 14.06
N MET A 181 -20.77 -12.50 13.02
CA MET A 181 -20.43 -11.64 11.90
C MET A 181 -20.87 -12.29 10.59
N LEU A 182 -21.59 -11.52 9.76
CA LEU A 182 -21.90 -11.84 8.38
C LEU A 182 -21.07 -10.94 7.47
N GLN A 183 -20.50 -11.50 6.40
CA GLN A 183 -19.71 -10.73 5.45
C GLN A 183 -20.03 -11.11 4.00
N GLY A 184 -20.00 -10.11 3.12
CA GLY A 184 -20.06 -10.26 1.67
C GLY A 184 -18.87 -9.58 1.03
N LYS A 185 -18.23 -10.23 0.07
CA LYS A 185 -17.07 -9.72 -0.67
C LYS A 185 -17.42 -9.57 -2.15
N TYR A 186 -17.17 -8.39 -2.70
CA TYR A 186 -17.55 -8.01 -4.04
C TYR A 186 -16.32 -7.51 -4.80
N HIS A 187 -15.98 -8.15 -5.91
CA HIS A 187 -14.89 -7.69 -6.76
C HIS A 187 -15.29 -6.39 -7.47
N ILE A 188 -14.42 -5.37 -7.43
CA ILE A 188 -14.70 -4.05 -8.02
C ILE A 188 -14.16 -4.02 -9.45
N PRO A 189 -15.02 -3.94 -10.49
CA PRO A 189 -14.56 -3.88 -11.86
C PRO A 189 -13.74 -2.61 -12.13
N THR A 190 -12.69 -2.69 -12.95
CA THR A 190 -11.88 -1.52 -13.35
C THR A 190 -12.72 -0.42 -13.99
N ALA A 191 -13.74 -0.79 -14.77
CA ALA A 191 -14.67 0.15 -15.37
C ALA A 191 -15.44 0.98 -14.32
N VAL A 192 -15.75 0.39 -13.17
CA VAL A 192 -16.40 1.07 -12.03
C VAL A 192 -15.41 1.98 -11.31
N LYS A 193 -14.17 1.50 -11.05
CA LYS A 193 -13.11 2.31 -10.40
C LYS A 193 -12.80 3.60 -11.17
N ASN A 194 -12.91 3.55 -12.50
CA ASN A 194 -12.51 4.61 -13.41
C ASN A 194 -13.70 5.29 -14.10
N GLY A 195 -14.93 4.98 -13.68
CA GLY A 195 -16.16 5.52 -14.24
C GLY A 195 -16.51 6.90 -13.67
N THR A 196 -17.78 7.10 -13.35
CA THR A 196 -18.31 8.27 -12.65
C THR A 196 -18.54 7.98 -11.16
N ALA A 197 -18.79 9.02 -10.37
CA ALA A 197 -19.24 8.86 -8.99
C ALA A 197 -20.53 8.00 -8.92
N GLU A 198 -21.47 8.21 -9.85
CA GLU A 198 -22.70 7.42 -9.91
C GLU A 198 -22.41 5.94 -10.17
N ASP A 199 -21.51 5.62 -11.09
CA ASP A 199 -21.10 4.23 -11.37
C ASP A 199 -20.49 3.56 -10.12
N LEU A 200 -19.57 4.26 -9.44
CA LEU A 200 -18.89 3.72 -8.26
C LEU A 200 -19.86 3.55 -7.08
N PHE A 201 -20.50 4.64 -6.63
CA PHE A 201 -21.37 4.60 -5.46
C PHE A 201 -22.65 3.80 -5.72
N GLY A 202 -23.13 3.75 -6.96
CA GLY A 202 -24.22 2.87 -7.38
C GLY A 202 -23.83 1.40 -7.24
N PHE A 203 -22.64 1.01 -7.72
CA PHE A 203 -22.12 -0.34 -7.52
C PHE A 203 -21.99 -0.71 -6.03
N LEU A 204 -21.50 0.21 -5.19
CA LEU A 204 -21.43 -0.04 -3.73
C LEU A 204 -22.81 -0.27 -3.13
N ALA A 205 -23.80 0.54 -3.52
CA ALA A 205 -25.16 0.40 -3.03
C ALA A 205 -25.85 -0.88 -3.54
N ASP A 206 -25.59 -1.30 -4.78
CA ASP A 206 -26.06 -2.58 -5.33
C ASP A 206 -25.48 -3.78 -4.56
N ALA A 207 -24.18 -3.73 -4.23
CA ALA A 207 -23.54 -4.74 -3.41
C ALA A 207 -24.12 -4.81 -2.00
N VAL A 208 -24.45 -3.67 -1.38
CA VAL A 208 -25.14 -3.62 -0.08
C VAL A 208 -26.55 -4.19 -0.20
N ALA A 209 -27.34 -3.79 -1.19
CA ALA A 209 -28.68 -4.32 -1.42
C ALA A 209 -28.67 -5.84 -1.60
N HIS A 210 -27.74 -6.36 -2.40
CA HIS A 210 -27.54 -7.79 -2.59
C HIS A 210 -27.17 -8.51 -1.29
N PHE A 211 -26.24 -7.95 -0.50
CA PHE A 211 -25.85 -8.51 0.80
C PHE A 211 -27.05 -8.59 1.76
N LEU A 212 -27.82 -7.49 1.87
CA LEU A 212 -28.99 -7.45 2.74
C LEU A 212 -30.05 -8.47 2.31
N ALA A 213 -30.32 -8.60 1.01
CA ALA A 213 -31.32 -9.54 0.51
C ALA A 213 -30.92 -11.02 0.68
N THR A 214 -29.63 -11.32 0.66
CA THR A 214 -29.12 -12.71 0.68
C THR A 214 -28.68 -13.19 2.06
N GLN A 215 -28.15 -12.29 2.89
CA GLN A 215 -27.57 -12.62 4.19
C GLN A 215 -28.43 -12.12 5.36
N CYS A 216 -29.31 -11.14 5.15
CA CYS A 216 -30.20 -10.62 6.18
C CYS A 216 -31.67 -10.98 5.90
N SER A 217 -32.44 -11.33 6.93
CA SER A 217 -33.83 -11.80 6.78
C SER A 217 -34.86 -10.66 6.55
N SER A 218 -34.42 -9.46 6.19
CA SER A 218 -35.26 -8.24 6.04
C SER A 218 -34.45 -7.10 5.43
N ASN A 219 -35.08 -5.93 5.21
CA ASN A 219 -34.38 -4.66 4.94
C ASN A 219 -34.12 -3.95 6.30
N PRO A 220 -33.03 -4.30 7.01
CA PRO A 220 -32.80 -3.80 8.36
C PRO A 220 -32.62 -2.29 8.35
N ARG A 221 -33.11 -1.66 9.42
CA ARG A 221 -32.70 -0.31 9.77
C ARG A 221 -31.49 -0.42 10.69
N GLY A 222 -30.41 0.28 10.39
CA GLY A 222 -29.16 0.13 11.14
C GLY A 222 -28.18 1.26 10.94
N ASN A 223 -27.26 1.37 11.89
CA ASN A 223 -26.15 2.30 11.85
C ASN A 223 -24.96 1.66 11.16
N LEU A 224 -24.31 2.43 10.29
CA LEU A 224 -23.28 1.96 9.39
C LEU A 224 -22.00 2.78 9.54
N GLY A 225 -20.87 2.09 9.70
CA GLY A 225 -19.55 2.66 9.51
C GLY A 225 -19.09 2.48 8.07
N PHE A 226 -18.54 3.51 7.46
CA PHE A 226 -17.98 3.45 6.12
C PHE A 226 -16.47 3.65 6.18
N THR A 227 -15.72 2.56 6.05
CA THR A 227 -14.28 2.61 5.85
C THR A 227 -13.98 2.94 4.39
N PHE A 228 -13.42 4.13 4.19
CA PHE A 228 -13.07 4.69 2.90
C PHE A 228 -11.59 5.07 2.92
N SER A 229 -10.74 4.13 2.48
CA SER A 229 -9.28 4.20 2.61
C SER A 229 -8.59 5.13 1.60
N PHE A 230 -9.08 6.36 1.50
CA PHE A 230 -8.52 7.43 0.67
C PHE A 230 -8.36 8.70 1.52
N PRO A 231 -7.51 9.64 1.08
CA PRO A 231 -7.35 10.92 1.77
C PRO A 231 -8.64 11.73 1.69
N VAL A 232 -9.30 11.90 2.84
CA VAL A 232 -10.55 12.65 2.98
C VAL A 232 -10.35 13.79 3.97
N GLU A 233 -10.71 15.00 3.55
CA GLU A 233 -10.91 16.10 4.49
C GLU A 233 -12.27 15.93 5.17
N GLN A 234 -12.27 15.33 6.36
CA GLN A 234 -13.48 15.18 7.14
C GLN A 234 -13.97 16.53 7.64
N THR A 235 -15.29 16.73 7.58
CA THR A 235 -15.99 17.90 8.12
C THR A 235 -16.91 17.54 9.29
N ALA A 236 -17.20 16.24 9.44
CA ALA A 236 -17.82 15.62 10.59
C ALA A 236 -17.35 14.15 10.69
N ILE A 237 -17.70 13.46 11.78
CA ILE A 237 -17.45 12.01 11.89
C ILE A 237 -18.14 11.24 10.77
N ASN A 238 -19.25 11.75 10.23
CA ASN A 238 -20.05 11.14 9.17
C ASN A 238 -20.09 11.98 7.88
N ALA A 239 -19.08 12.82 7.62
CA ALA A 239 -19.02 13.64 6.42
C ALA A 239 -17.58 13.96 6.05
N GLY A 240 -17.26 13.95 4.76
CA GLY A 240 -15.92 14.31 4.34
C GLY A 240 -15.72 14.34 2.83
N LYS A 241 -14.88 15.27 2.39
CA LYS A 241 -14.58 15.50 0.99
C LYS A 241 -13.35 14.72 0.54
N LEU A 242 -13.47 13.96 -0.54
CA LEU A 242 -12.31 13.29 -1.12
C LEU A 242 -11.30 14.34 -1.63
N LEU A 243 -10.04 14.23 -1.22
CA LEU A 243 -8.99 15.16 -1.65
C LEU A 243 -8.41 14.77 -3.01
N PHE A 244 -8.10 13.50 -3.22
CA PHE A 244 -7.61 12.96 -4.48
C PHE A 244 -7.67 11.43 -4.46
N TRP A 245 -7.75 10.83 -5.65
CA TRP A 245 -7.69 9.38 -5.79
C TRP A 245 -6.26 8.82 -5.75
N ASN A 246 -6.14 7.58 -5.29
CA ASN A 246 -4.94 6.74 -5.37
C ASN A 246 -5.36 5.28 -5.64
N LYS A 247 -4.43 4.31 -5.51
CA LYS A 247 -4.72 2.86 -5.59
C LYS A 247 -5.44 2.42 -6.88
N GLY A 248 -5.24 3.16 -7.98
CA GLY A 248 -5.82 2.86 -9.29
C GLY A 248 -7.29 3.28 -9.47
N PHE A 249 -7.85 4.09 -8.57
CA PHE A 249 -9.18 4.71 -8.75
C PHE A 249 -9.07 6.03 -9.50
N SER A 250 -10.09 6.36 -10.28
CA SER A 250 -10.19 7.65 -10.97
C SER A 250 -11.64 8.08 -11.23
N ALA A 251 -12.59 7.62 -10.42
CA ALA A 251 -14.02 7.91 -10.62
C ALA A 251 -14.27 9.43 -10.65
N SER A 252 -14.76 9.90 -11.81
CA SER A 252 -14.96 11.32 -12.08
C SER A 252 -16.13 11.89 -11.26
N GLY A 253 -16.05 13.16 -10.89
CA GLY A 253 -17.08 13.81 -10.06
C GLY A 253 -17.10 13.39 -8.58
N THR A 254 -16.06 12.70 -8.08
CA THR A 254 -15.94 12.36 -6.65
C THR A 254 -14.99 13.30 -5.90
N VAL A 255 -13.90 13.75 -6.53
CA VAL A 255 -12.90 14.62 -5.87
C VAL A 255 -13.54 15.97 -5.53
N GLY A 256 -13.41 16.38 -4.28
CA GLY A 256 -14.03 17.60 -3.72
C GLY A 256 -15.47 17.40 -3.20
N GLU A 257 -16.08 16.25 -3.46
CA GLU A 257 -17.45 15.94 -3.05
C GLU A 257 -17.50 15.11 -1.76
N ASP A 258 -18.61 15.23 -1.03
CA ASP A 258 -18.86 14.47 0.20
C ASP A 258 -19.22 13.02 -0.11
N VAL A 259 -18.29 12.11 0.18
CA VAL A 259 -18.42 10.68 -0.15
C VAL A 259 -19.52 9.98 0.63
N VAL A 260 -19.87 10.48 1.83
CA VAL A 260 -20.98 9.94 2.62
C VAL A 260 -22.29 10.34 1.97
N LYS A 261 -22.41 11.60 1.53
CA LYS A 261 -23.59 12.07 0.81
C LYS A 261 -23.81 11.29 -0.49
N LEU A 262 -22.76 11.09 -1.28
CA LEU A 262 -22.81 10.31 -2.53
C LEU A 262 -23.36 8.90 -2.28
N LEU A 263 -22.86 8.21 -1.24
CA LEU A 263 -23.33 6.88 -0.88
C LEU A 263 -24.78 6.90 -0.35
N GLN A 264 -25.12 7.84 0.53
CA GLN A 264 -26.43 7.90 1.16
C GLN A 264 -27.54 8.20 0.14
N THR A 265 -27.26 9.01 -0.89
CA THR A 265 -28.17 9.21 -2.03
C THR A 265 -28.44 7.90 -2.77
N GLN A 266 -27.40 7.10 -3.04
CA GLN A 266 -27.57 5.80 -3.72
C GLN A 266 -28.34 4.78 -2.85
N PHE A 267 -28.23 4.88 -1.51
CA PHE A 267 -29.05 4.09 -0.59
C PHE A 267 -30.53 4.47 -0.63
N GLU A 268 -30.83 5.76 -0.64
CA GLU A 268 -32.21 6.28 -0.72
C GLU A 268 -32.91 5.82 -2.02
N GLU A 269 -32.22 5.90 -3.16
CA GLU A 269 -32.74 5.46 -4.47
C GLU A 269 -33.09 3.95 -4.51
N ARG A 270 -32.39 3.15 -3.70
CA ARG A 270 -32.61 1.70 -3.58
C ARG A 270 -33.47 1.29 -2.39
N GLY A 271 -33.96 2.26 -1.61
CA GLY A 271 -34.75 2.02 -0.40
C GLY A 271 -33.98 1.29 0.72
N ILE A 272 -32.65 1.43 0.77
CA ILE A 272 -31.81 0.85 1.82
C ILE A 272 -31.95 1.68 3.11
N ASN A 273 -32.34 1.05 4.22
CA ASN A 273 -32.63 1.73 5.49
C ASN A 273 -31.40 1.88 6.42
N LEU A 274 -30.19 1.82 5.87
CA LEU A 274 -28.95 2.01 6.61
C LEU A 274 -28.52 3.48 6.59
N VAL A 275 -27.97 3.95 7.69
CA VAL A 275 -27.50 5.35 7.84
C VAL A 275 -26.01 5.33 8.14
N VAL A 276 -25.23 6.04 7.32
CA VAL A 276 -23.79 6.23 7.58
C VAL A 276 -23.62 7.14 8.81
N LYS A 277 -23.20 6.54 9.93
CA LYS A 277 -22.92 7.22 11.20
C LYS A 277 -21.47 7.60 11.38
N ALA A 278 -20.58 6.93 10.66
CA ALA A 278 -19.16 7.22 10.69
C ALA A 278 -18.53 6.99 9.31
N LEU A 279 -17.63 7.87 8.94
CA LEU A 279 -16.64 7.72 7.89
C LEU A 279 -15.29 7.50 8.57
N ALA A 280 -14.57 6.46 8.17
CA ALA A 280 -13.30 6.10 8.76
C ALA A 280 -12.25 5.81 7.69
N ASN A 281 -10.98 6.08 8.02
CA ASN A 281 -9.85 5.51 7.31
C ASN A 281 -9.57 4.10 7.86
N ASP A 282 -9.00 3.21 7.05
CA ASP A 282 -8.66 1.83 7.46
C ASP A 282 -7.72 1.79 8.66
N THR A 283 -6.75 2.70 8.76
CA THR A 283 -5.86 2.80 9.93
C THR A 283 -6.62 3.12 11.22
N VAL A 284 -7.61 4.02 11.16
CA VAL A 284 -8.46 4.39 12.30
C VAL A 284 -9.32 3.19 12.70
N GLY A 285 -9.95 2.53 11.73
CA GLY A 285 -10.71 1.30 11.99
C GLY A 285 -9.85 0.22 12.64
N THR A 286 -8.65 -0.02 12.10
CA THR A 286 -7.69 -1.01 12.63
C THR A 286 -7.32 -0.73 14.08
N MET A 287 -7.09 0.54 14.42
CA MET A 287 -6.83 0.96 15.80
C MET A 287 -8.03 0.69 16.71
N GLU A 288 -9.21 1.16 16.34
CA GLU A 288 -10.42 1.05 17.18
C GLU A 288 -10.88 -0.39 17.37
N ALA A 289 -10.74 -1.23 16.33
CA ALA A 289 -10.99 -2.67 16.43
C ALA A 289 -10.06 -3.35 17.44
N ALA A 290 -8.78 -3.00 17.43
CA ALA A 290 -7.83 -3.50 18.42
C ALA A 290 -8.10 -2.94 19.82
N ALA A 291 -8.41 -1.64 19.91
CA ALA A 291 -8.68 -0.95 21.17
C ALA A 291 -9.94 -1.47 21.88
N TYR A 292 -10.95 -1.91 21.13
CA TYR A 292 -12.13 -2.57 21.67
C TYR A 292 -11.79 -3.85 22.44
N ARG A 293 -10.80 -4.61 21.96
CA ARG A 293 -10.32 -5.85 22.60
C ARG A 293 -9.24 -5.58 23.66
N THR A 294 -8.34 -4.65 23.36
CA THR A 294 -7.13 -4.35 24.12
C THR A 294 -7.03 -2.84 24.33
N PRO A 295 -7.48 -2.29 25.48
CA PRO A 295 -7.63 -0.84 25.67
C PRO A 295 -6.36 0.00 25.49
N ASN A 296 -5.17 -0.63 25.53
CA ASN A 296 -3.89 0.03 25.31
C ASN A 296 -3.46 0.10 23.84
N ALA A 297 -4.32 -0.30 22.89
CA ALA A 297 -4.07 -0.05 21.47
C ALA A 297 -4.29 1.44 21.16
N THR A 298 -3.21 2.13 20.81
CA THR A 298 -3.21 3.59 20.57
C THR A 298 -2.73 3.98 19.18
N LEU A 299 -2.25 3.01 18.40
CA LEU A 299 -1.83 3.18 17.02
C LEU A 299 -2.48 2.09 16.15
N GLY A 300 -3.01 2.50 15.00
CA GLY A 300 -3.46 1.60 13.94
C GLY A 300 -2.67 1.86 12.67
N VAL A 301 -2.15 0.80 12.06
CA VAL A 301 -1.15 0.88 10.99
C VAL A 301 -1.50 -0.09 9.88
N ILE A 302 -1.31 0.37 8.64
CA ILE A 302 -1.43 -0.48 7.45
C ILE A 302 -0.06 -0.62 6.79
N PHE A 303 0.38 -1.86 6.59
CA PHE A 303 1.49 -2.23 5.71
C PHE A 303 1.01 -3.29 4.70
N GLY A 304 0.36 -2.84 3.63
CA GLY A 304 -0.22 -3.70 2.60
C GLY A 304 0.07 -3.18 1.20
N THR A 305 -0.95 -3.12 0.33
CA THR A 305 -0.84 -2.48 -1.00
C THR A 305 -0.35 -1.03 -0.89
N GLY A 306 -0.84 -0.30 0.10
CA GLY A 306 -0.33 1.00 0.53
C GLY A 306 0.24 0.95 1.94
N THR A 307 0.65 2.10 2.45
CA THR A 307 1.00 2.24 3.88
C THR A 307 0.48 3.53 4.48
N ASN A 308 -0.08 3.43 5.68
CA ASN A 308 -0.58 4.57 6.43
C ASN A 308 -0.59 4.25 7.94
N GLY A 309 -0.76 5.27 8.77
CA GLY A 309 -0.95 5.11 10.21
C GLY A 309 -1.92 6.14 10.79
N ALA A 310 -2.60 5.75 11.86
CA ALA A 310 -3.40 6.61 12.71
C ALA A 310 -3.01 6.41 14.17
N TYR A 311 -3.16 7.45 14.96
CA TYR A 311 -2.85 7.43 16.39
C TYR A 311 -3.69 8.43 17.16
N ILE A 312 -3.66 8.32 18.48
CA ILE A 312 -4.37 9.22 19.39
C ILE A 312 -3.48 10.43 19.71
N GLU A 313 -3.95 11.63 19.39
CA GLU A 313 -3.25 12.89 19.64
C GLU A 313 -4.04 13.76 20.61
N LYS A 314 -3.33 14.56 21.40
CA LYS A 314 -3.97 15.61 22.23
C LYS A 314 -4.51 16.69 21.31
N THR A 315 -5.81 16.98 21.39
CA THR A 315 -6.44 18.00 20.53
C THR A 315 -5.78 19.37 20.68
N ALA A 316 -5.23 19.68 21.85
CA ALA A 316 -4.45 20.90 22.09
C ALA A 316 -3.19 21.05 21.22
N ARG A 317 -2.64 19.96 20.68
CA ARG A 317 -1.49 19.96 19.74
C ARG A 317 -1.91 20.07 18.28
N ILE A 318 -3.19 19.91 17.98
CA ILE A 318 -3.76 20.02 16.63
C ILE A 318 -4.17 21.48 16.37
N SER A 319 -3.20 22.40 16.18
CA SER A 319 -3.53 23.84 16.09
C SER A 319 -4.43 24.22 14.88
N LYS A 320 -4.44 23.38 13.84
CA LYS A 320 -5.37 23.55 12.70
C LYS A 320 -6.81 23.14 13.00
N TRP A 321 -7.05 22.39 14.07
CA TRP A 321 -8.40 21.99 14.47
C TRP A 321 -9.22 23.20 14.89
N LYS A 322 -10.41 23.33 14.31
CA LYS A 322 -11.38 24.42 14.60
C LYS A 322 -12.76 23.89 15.01
N GLY A 323 -12.91 22.58 15.18
CA GLY A 323 -14.18 21.96 15.58
C GLY A 323 -14.36 21.97 17.10
N ALA A 324 -15.24 21.08 17.58
CA ALA A 324 -15.60 20.99 19.00
C ALA A 324 -14.38 20.70 19.90
N VAL A 325 -14.42 21.24 21.13
CA VAL A 325 -13.40 20.99 22.15
C VAL A 325 -13.47 19.52 22.58
N SER A 326 -12.32 18.86 22.56
CA SER A 326 -12.07 17.50 23.05
C SER A 326 -10.69 17.46 23.68
N GLU A 327 -10.42 16.48 24.55
CA GLU A 327 -9.08 16.30 25.13
C GLU A 327 -8.13 15.64 24.12
N GLU A 328 -8.65 14.62 23.43
CA GLU A 328 -7.92 13.84 22.45
C GLU A 328 -8.77 13.56 21.20
N MET A 329 -8.08 13.26 20.11
CA MET A 329 -8.67 12.87 18.84
C MET A 329 -7.75 11.90 18.12
N VAL A 330 -8.33 10.93 17.43
CA VAL A 330 -7.58 10.11 16.48
C VAL A 330 -7.18 10.96 15.27
N VAL A 331 -5.91 10.91 14.90
CA VAL A 331 -5.37 11.59 13.72
C VAL A 331 -4.92 10.56 12.71
N ASN A 332 -5.41 10.68 11.48
CA ASN A 332 -4.89 9.94 10.34
C ASN A 332 -3.67 10.68 9.78
N THR A 333 -2.50 10.06 9.81
CA THR A 333 -1.25 10.73 9.43
C THR A 333 -1.12 10.99 7.93
N GLU A 334 -1.72 10.12 7.10
CA GLU A 334 -1.44 10.03 5.65
C GLU A 334 0.07 9.95 5.37
N TRP A 335 0.80 9.14 6.15
CA TRP A 335 2.26 9.12 6.11
C TRP A 335 2.87 8.62 4.82
N GLY A 336 2.08 8.01 3.94
CA GLY A 336 2.54 7.53 2.65
C GLY A 336 3.15 8.66 1.82
N ASN A 337 2.71 9.90 2.06
CA ASN A 337 3.18 11.10 1.36
C ASN A 337 4.38 11.80 2.01
N LEU A 338 4.97 11.27 3.09
CA LEU A 338 6.22 11.83 3.64
C LEU A 338 7.25 12.01 2.50
N ASP A 339 7.82 13.21 2.41
CA ASP A 339 8.72 13.55 1.32
C ASP A 339 10.07 12.85 1.46
N MET A 340 10.28 11.83 0.63
CA MET A 340 11.49 11.01 0.65
C MET A 340 12.49 11.41 -0.42
N ARG A 341 12.28 12.50 -1.17
CA ARG A 341 13.10 12.83 -2.36
C ARG A 341 14.60 12.90 -2.09
N ARG A 342 14.99 13.34 -0.89
CA ARG A 342 16.40 13.42 -0.46
C ARG A 342 17.02 12.07 -0.08
N TYR A 343 16.21 11.05 0.13
CA TYR A 343 16.59 9.71 0.59
C TYR A 343 16.37 8.62 -0.47
N MET A 344 15.68 8.95 -1.56
CA MET A 344 15.47 8.06 -2.69
C MET A 344 16.79 7.72 -3.39
N ASN A 345 17.04 6.43 -3.61
CA ASN A 345 18.08 5.99 -4.52
C ASN A 345 17.58 6.10 -5.98
N ARG A 346 18.45 5.77 -6.95
CA ARG A 346 18.09 5.87 -8.37
C ARG A 346 16.91 4.98 -8.79
N PHE A 347 16.73 3.83 -8.13
CA PHE A 347 15.66 2.89 -8.42
C PHE A 347 14.33 3.42 -7.91
N ASP A 348 14.32 4.00 -6.70
CA ASP A 348 13.15 4.69 -6.17
C ASP A 348 12.73 5.86 -7.09
N GLN A 349 13.70 6.62 -7.61
CA GLN A 349 13.45 7.72 -8.56
C GLN A 349 12.83 7.22 -9.88
N GLU A 350 13.30 6.09 -10.40
CA GLU A 350 12.76 5.48 -11.62
C GLU A 350 11.32 5.00 -11.41
N VAL A 351 11.06 4.30 -10.30
CA VAL A 351 9.70 3.86 -9.93
C VAL A 351 8.76 5.04 -9.69
N ASP A 352 9.23 6.09 -9.01
CA ASP A 352 8.43 7.31 -8.78
C ASP A 352 8.10 8.01 -10.10
N ALA A 353 9.08 8.19 -10.98
CA ALA A 353 8.90 8.87 -12.27
C ALA A 353 7.94 8.13 -13.22
N ALA A 354 7.94 6.80 -13.19
CA ALA A 354 7.06 5.96 -14.01
C ALA A 354 5.64 5.80 -13.41
N SER A 355 5.46 6.08 -12.12
CA SER A 355 4.18 5.91 -11.44
C SER A 355 3.07 6.84 -11.97
N SER A 356 1.81 6.51 -11.66
CA SER A 356 0.66 7.37 -11.99
C SER A 356 0.61 8.69 -11.19
N ASN A 357 1.47 8.83 -10.17
CA ASN A 357 1.53 9.99 -9.28
C ASN A 357 2.99 10.41 -8.97
N PRO A 358 3.80 10.82 -9.98
CA PRO A 358 5.20 11.17 -9.75
C PRO A 358 5.37 12.31 -8.73
N GLY A 359 6.36 12.18 -7.85
CA GLY A 359 6.64 13.14 -6.78
C GLY A 359 5.66 13.13 -5.61
N ARG A 360 4.72 12.17 -5.58
CA ARG A 360 3.74 11.98 -4.49
C ARG A 360 3.85 10.57 -3.93
N GLN A 361 3.38 10.36 -2.70
CA GLN A 361 3.44 9.05 -2.04
C GLN A 361 4.86 8.46 -1.99
N THR A 362 5.89 9.31 -1.86
CA THR A 362 7.29 8.90 -2.02
C THR A 362 7.75 7.94 -0.91
N PHE A 363 7.18 8.05 0.30
CA PHE A 363 7.45 7.08 1.37
C PHE A 363 6.74 5.75 1.12
N GLU A 364 5.47 5.78 0.71
CA GLU A 364 4.71 4.58 0.37
C GLU A 364 5.39 3.76 -0.73
N LYS A 365 5.91 4.41 -1.77
CA LYS A 365 6.67 3.79 -2.85
C LYS A 365 7.92 3.04 -2.40
N MET A 366 8.47 3.37 -1.24
CA MET A 366 9.65 2.72 -0.69
C MET A 366 9.33 1.54 0.24
N VAL A 367 8.07 1.36 0.63
CA VAL A 367 7.64 0.45 1.71
C VAL A 367 6.55 -0.54 1.27
N SER A 368 5.56 -0.10 0.51
CA SER A 368 4.32 -0.85 0.34
C SER A 368 4.41 -1.97 -0.70
N GLY A 369 3.57 -2.99 -0.55
CA GLY A 369 3.53 -4.18 -1.39
C GLY A 369 3.18 -3.91 -2.85
N MET A 370 2.62 -2.73 -3.18
CA MET A 370 2.43 -2.30 -4.57
C MET A 370 3.76 -2.04 -5.29
N TYR A 371 4.80 -1.60 -4.56
CA TYR A 371 6.04 -1.12 -5.16
C TYR A 371 7.26 -1.99 -4.87
N LEU A 372 7.24 -2.86 -3.84
CA LEU A 372 8.39 -3.73 -3.52
C LEU A 372 8.84 -4.61 -4.69
N GLY A 373 7.89 -5.25 -5.39
CA GLY A 373 8.19 -6.07 -6.57
C GLY A 373 8.74 -5.23 -7.73
N GLU A 374 8.18 -4.05 -7.96
CA GLU A 374 8.63 -3.15 -9.03
C GLU A 374 10.02 -2.56 -8.76
N LEU A 375 10.32 -2.23 -7.51
CA LEU A 375 11.68 -1.87 -7.08
C LEU A 375 12.67 -3.00 -7.36
N CYS A 376 12.28 -4.26 -7.10
CA CYS A 376 13.11 -5.41 -7.42
C CYS A 376 13.33 -5.53 -8.93
N ARG A 377 12.26 -5.43 -9.73
CA ARG A 377 12.30 -5.46 -11.20
C ARG A 377 13.26 -4.42 -11.77
N VAL A 378 13.07 -3.16 -11.43
CA VAL A 378 13.92 -2.04 -11.88
C VAL A 378 15.37 -2.23 -11.41
N THR A 379 15.58 -2.77 -10.21
CA THR A 379 16.92 -3.06 -9.70
C THR A 379 17.63 -4.11 -10.53
N ILE A 380 17.03 -5.30 -10.73
CA ILE A 380 17.67 -6.42 -11.41
C ILE A 380 17.88 -6.15 -12.91
N LEU A 381 16.99 -5.38 -13.53
CA LEU A 381 17.12 -5.02 -14.96
C LEU A 381 18.09 -3.86 -15.21
N SER A 382 18.45 -3.11 -14.18
CA SER A 382 19.34 -1.97 -14.35
C SER A 382 20.73 -2.40 -14.87
N PRO A 383 21.35 -1.65 -15.80
CA PRO A 383 22.61 -2.08 -16.42
C PRO A 383 23.73 -2.44 -15.44
N SER A 384 23.81 -1.77 -14.28
CA SER A 384 24.86 -2.04 -13.31
C SER A 384 24.64 -3.28 -12.45
N VAL A 385 23.40 -3.76 -12.35
CA VAL A 385 23.07 -5.04 -11.69
C VAL A 385 23.00 -6.16 -12.73
N ALA A 386 22.40 -5.89 -13.89
CA ALA A 386 22.24 -6.83 -14.98
C ALA A 386 23.59 -7.42 -15.45
N ALA A 387 24.67 -6.61 -15.41
CA ALA A 387 26.03 -7.04 -15.72
C ALA A 387 26.57 -8.17 -14.83
N GLY A 388 25.93 -8.42 -13.68
CA GLY A 388 26.27 -9.50 -12.74
C GLY A 388 25.63 -10.85 -13.06
N PHE A 389 24.61 -10.89 -13.93
CA PHE A 389 23.97 -12.13 -14.38
C PHE A 389 24.74 -12.80 -15.52
N SER A 390 24.57 -14.11 -15.64
CA SER A 390 24.93 -14.87 -16.84
C SER A 390 24.26 -14.27 -18.10
N PRO A 391 24.89 -14.34 -19.29
CA PRO A 391 24.33 -13.76 -20.51
C PRO A 391 22.90 -14.25 -20.83
N GLU A 392 22.66 -15.55 -20.64
CA GLU A 392 21.39 -16.22 -20.91
C GLU A 392 20.30 -15.73 -19.95
N CYS A 393 20.58 -15.75 -18.65
CA CYS A 393 19.64 -15.27 -17.63
C CYS A 393 19.34 -13.79 -17.81
N ARG A 394 20.35 -12.95 -18.10
CA ARG A 394 20.18 -11.51 -18.33
C ARG A 394 19.20 -11.21 -19.47
N LEU A 395 19.33 -11.91 -20.60
CA LEU A 395 18.45 -11.71 -21.75
C LEU A 395 17.01 -12.16 -21.44
N ALA A 396 16.89 -13.31 -20.77
CA ALA A 396 15.60 -13.85 -20.36
C ALA A 396 14.88 -12.93 -19.35
N LEU A 397 15.59 -12.42 -18.33
CA LEU A 397 15.06 -11.45 -17.36
C LEU A 397 14.53 -10.19 -18.05
N ALA A 398 15.29 -9.63 -19.00
CA ALA A 398 14.89 -8.43 -19.74
C ALA A 398 13.62 -8.65 -20.59
N THR A 399 13.39 -9.89 -21.03
CA THR A 399 12.21 -10.26 -21.82
C THR A 399 11.01 -10.56 -20.92
N ALA A 400 11.20 -11.42 -19.92
CA ALA A 400 10.17 -11.83 -18.96
C ALA A 400 9.59 -10.63 -18.20
N PHE A 401 10.47 -9.71 -17.79
CA PHE A 401 10.11 -8.57 -16.95
C PHE A 401 10.12 -7.23 -17.70
N ALA A 402 9.84 -7.25 -19.00
CA ALA A 402 9.84 -6.06 -19.85
C ALA A 402 8.78 -5.02 -19.44
N SER A 403 7.63 -5.48 -18.95
CA SER A 403 6.52 -4.62 -18.52
C SER A 403 6.67 -4.16 -17.07
N GLU A 404 6.20 -2.96 -16.76
CA GLU A 404 6.07 -2.48 -15.37
C GLU A 404 5.20 -3.44 -14.54
N CYS A 405 5.57 -3.62 -13.27
CA CYS A 405 4.90 -4.48 -12.30
C CYS A 405 4.82 -5.97 -12.69
N SER A 406 5.65 -6.43 -13.64
CA SER A 406 5.74 -7.84 -14.04
C SER A 406 6.48 -8.74 -13.05
N PHE A 407 7.13 -8.16 -12.04
CA PHE A 407 7.66 -8.87 -10.88
C PHE A 407 6.90 -8.39 -9.65
N SER A 408 6.08 -9.25 -9.08
CA SER A 408 5.19 -8.87 -7.97
C SER A 408 5.89 -8.95 -6.61
N SER A 409 5.29 -8.36 -5.59
CA SER A 409 5.74 -8.56 -4.20
C SER A 409 5.55 -10.01 -3.72
N ALA A 410 4.65 -10.78 -4.36
CA ALA A 410 4.49 -12.22 -4.11
C ALA A 410 5.69 -13.01 -4.63
N ASP A 411 6.10 -12.75 -5.87
CA ASP A 411 7.27 -13.36 -6.48
C ASP A 411 8.52 -13.05 -5.64
N MET A 412 8.65 -11.78 -5.23
CA MET A 412 9.74 -11.33 -4.37
C MET A 412 9.76 -12.06 -3.01
N ALA A 413 8.60 -12.25 -2.38
CA ALA A 413 8.48 -12.96 -1.11
C ALA A 413 8.86 -14.45 -1.26
N GLU A 414 8.40 -15.13 -2.31
CA GLU A 414 8.76 -16.53 -2.58
C GLU A 414 10.27 -16.68 -2.86
N CYS A 415 10.85 -15.74 -3.62
CA CYS A 415 12.29 -15.70 -3.89
C CYS A 415 13.13 -15.52 -2.62
N GLU A 416 12.70 -14.64 -1.71
CA GLU A 416 13.42 -14.38 -0.46
C GLU A 416 13.24 -15.50 0.58
N GLY A 417 12.03 -16.04 0.68
CA GLY A 417 11.68 -17.14 1.59
C GLY A 417 12.31 -18.48 1.20
N ASP A 418 12.99 -18.55 0.05
CA ASP A 418 13.64 -19.76 -0.41
C ASP A 418 14.87 -20.13 0.44
N ASN A 419 14.72 -21.22 1.19
CA ASN A 419 15.72 -21.82 2.06
C ASN A 419 16.29 -23.13 1.51
N THR A 420 15.97 -23.48 0.26
CA THR A 420 16.49 -24.68 -0.41
C THR A 420 17.96 -24.49 -0.79
N ALA A 421 18.70 -25.59 -0.94
CA ALA A 421 20.15 -25.55 -1.08
C ALA A 421 20.62 -24.82 -2.34
N ASN A 422 19.87 -24.93 -3.44
CA ASN A 422 20.20 -24.28 -4.70
C ASN A 422 19.19 -23.20 -5.10
N LEU A 423 18.32 -22.75 -4.18
CA LEU A 423 17.25 -21.80 -4.48
C LEU A 423 16.26 -22.34 -5.53
N GLU A 424 15.83 -23.59 -5.34
CA GLU A 424 14.91 -24.31 -6.23
C GLU A 424 13.52 -23.65 -6.34
N LYS A 425 13.01 -23.00 -5.28
CA LYS A 425 11.71 -22.29 -5.35
C LYS A 425 11.82 -20.99 -6.14
N LEU A 426 12.90 -20.25 -5.92
CA LEU A 426 13.23 -19.06 -6.71
C LEU A 426 13.40 -19.45 -8.18
N ASP A 427 14.07 -20.56 -8.48
CA ASP A 427 14.17 -21.09 -9.85
C ASP A 427 12.79 -21.40 -10.44
N ALA A 428 11.86 -21.97 -9.66
CA ALA A 428 10.49 -22.22 -10.11
C ALA A 428 9.71 -20.93 -10.41
N VAL A 429 9.89 -19.86 -9.62
CA VAL A 429 9.32 -18.53 -9.89
C VAL A 429 9.86 -17.98 -11.22
N LEU A 430 11.17 -18.09 -11.45
CA LEU A 430 11.81 -17.65 -12.70
C LEU A 430 11.32 -18.47 -13.91
N MET A 431 11.22 -19.79 -13.76
CA MET A 431 10.67 -20.67 -14.79
C MET A 431 9.24 -20.29 -15.16
N ALA A 432 8.38 -20.04 -14.16
CA ALA A 432 6.99 -19.62 -14.38
C ALA A 432 6.90 -18.25 -15.07
N ALA A 433 7.85 -17.35 -14.81
CA ALA A 433 7.97 -16.05 -15.48
C ALA A 433 8.58 -16.13 -16.89
N GLY A 434 9.02 -17.29 -17.36
CA GLY A 434 9.65 -17.46 -18.67
C GLY A 434 11.16 -17.21 -18.69
N VAL A 435 11.84 -17.43 -17.56
CA VAL A 435 13.30 -17.38 -17.39
C VAL A 435 13.81 -18.82 -17.13
N PRO A 436 13.99 -19.64 -18.18
CA PRO A 436 14.22 -21.08 -18.02
C PRO A 436 15.66 -21.47 -17.66
N GLU A 437 16.61 -20.55 -17.82
CA GLU A 437 18.03 -20.81 -17.58
C GLU A 437 18.54 -19.81 -16.55
N SER A 438 18.73 -20.27 -15.32
CA SER A 438 19.38 -19.50 -14.25
C SER A 438 20.48 -20.33 -13.59
N THR A 439 21.63 -19.70 -13.35
CA THR A 439 22.68 -20.31 -12.51
C THR A 439 22.39 -20.08 -11.04
N PHE A 440 23.00 -20.86 -10.15
CA PHE A 440 22.92 -20.59 -8.70
C PHE A 440 23.36 -19.15 -8.36
N ARG A 441 24.38 -18.64 -9.06
CA ARG A 441 24.89 -17.28 -8.90
C ARG A 441 23.83 -16.23 -9.29
N ASP A 442 23.09 -16.45 -10.37
CA ASP A 442 22.00 -15.57 -10.80
C ASP A 442 20.89 -15.50 -9.74
N ARG A 443 20.48 -16.67 -9.23
CA ARG A 443 19.45 -16.76 -8.19
C ARG A 443 19.88 -16.08 -6.90
N VAL A 444 21.14 -16.21 -6.49
CA VAL A 444 21.69 -15.49 -5.32
C VAL A 444 21.64 -13.97 -5.53
N LEU A 445 21.92 -13.47 -6.74
CA LEU A 445 21.85 -12.03 -7.01
C LEU A 445 20.42 -11.48 -6.93
N ILE A 446 19.43 -12.23 -7.40
CA ILE A 446 18.01 -11.88 -7.27
C ILE A 446 17.57 -11.90 -5.80
N ARG A 447 17.93 -12.96 -5.07
CA ARG A 447 17.64 -13.05 -3.64
C ARG A 447 18.27 -11.90 -2.86
N GLU A 448 19.48 -11.48 -3.20
CA GLU A 448 20.14 -10.33 -2.57
C GLU A 448 19.36 -9.02 -2.82
N ALA A 449 18.83 -8.81 -4.03
CA ALA A 449 17.96 -7.66 -4.31
C ALA A 449 16.70 -7.71 -3.43
N CYS A 450 16.04 -8.87 -3.34
CA CYS A 450 14.85 -9.06 -2.52
C CYS A 450 15.12 -8.69 -1.06
N VAL A 451 16.13 -9.32 -0.45
CA VAL A 451 16.53 -9.12 0.95
C VAL A 451 16.83 -7.66 1.25
N ASN A 452 17.59 -6.96 0.40
CA ASN A 452 17.98 -5.58 0.71
C ASN A 452 16.80 -4.60 0.58
N ILE A 453 15.91 -4.81 -0.39
CA ILE A 453 14.70 -3.99 -0.56
C ILE A 453 13.74 -4.20 0.62
N SER A 454 13.44 -5.45 0.98
CA SER A 454 12.52 -5.79 2.07
C SER A 454 13.07 -5.36 3.44
N SER A 455 14.39 -5.51 3.66
CA SER A 455 15.06 -5.02 4.87
C SER A 455 14.98 -3.52 5.02
N ARG A 456 15.15 -2.76 3.91
CA ARG A 456 14.96 -1.31 3.92
C ARG A 456 13.51 -0.96 4.25
N ALA A 457 12.55 -1.61 3.60
CA ALA A 457 11.12 -1.36 3.82
C ALA A 457 10.74 -1.59 5.29
N ALA A 458 11.16 -2.70 5.90
CA ALA A 458 10.90 -2.99 7.31
C ALA A 458 11.53 -1.95 8.26
N ARG A 459 12.73 -1.45 7.97
CA ARG A 459 13.37 -0.37 8.76
C ARG A 459 12.61 0.95 8.67
N LEU A 460 12.13 1.31 7.47
CA LEU A 460 11.30 2.49 7.26
C LEU A 460 9.93 2.37 7.94
N SER A 461 9.31 1.18 7.90
CA SER A 461 8.09 0.87 8.65
C SER A 461 8.28 1.00 10.17
N ALA A 462 9.39 0.49 10.71
CA ALA A 462 9.71 0.67 12.13
C ALA A 462 9.92 2.15 12.48
N MET A 463 10.57 2.92 11.60
CA MET A 463 10.78 4.35 11.78
C MET A 463 9.45 5.11 11.88
N SER A 464 8.48 4.84 10.99
CA SER A 464 7.19 5.53 11.03
C SER A 464 6.41 5.18 12.30
N VAL A 465 6.41 3.91 12.73
CA VAL A 465 5.77 3.50 14.00
C VAL A 465 6.41 4.19 15.20
N VAL A 466 7.73 4.16 15.30
CA VAL A 466 8.44 4.78 16.43
C VAL A 466 8.29 6.30 16.42
N GLY A 467 8.35 6.94 15.25
CA GLY A 467 8.07 8.37 15.11
C GLY A 467 6.64 8.73 15.53
N THR A 468 5.66 7.89 15.24
CA THR A 468 4.28 8.09 15.71
C THR A 468 4.14 7.87 17.22
N LEU A 469 4.88 6.94 17.82
CA LEU A 469 4.92 6.78 19.29
C LEU A 469 5.51 8.03 19.98
N ASP A 470 6.52 8.68 19.37
CA ASP A 470 7.04 9.95 19.88
C ASP A 470 5.98 11.05 19.87
N LEU A 471 5.17 11.11 18.81
CA LEU A 471 4.03 12.03 18.73
C LEU A 471 2.99 11.71 19.80
N ALA A 472 2.67 10.43 20.02
CA ALA A 472 1.70 10.00 21.03
C ALA A 472 2.15 10.27 22.49
N GLY A 473 3.41 10.68 22.70
CA GLY A 473 3.94 11.03 24.01
C GLY A 473 4.63 9.89 24.75
N GLY A 474 5.04 8.83 24.04
CA GLY A 474 5.93 7.79 24.56
C GLY A 474 5.49 6.35 24.23
N THR A 475 6.22 5.40 24.81
CA THR A 475 6.13 3.96 24.51
C THR A 475 5.50 3.13 25.63
N ALA A 476 4.89 3.76 26.64
CA ALA A 476 4.43 3.06 27.83
C ALA A 476 3.31 2.06 27.50
N ALA A 477 3.63 0.76 27.58
CA ALA A 477 2.75 -0.40 27.38
C ALA A 477 1.74 -0.23 26.23
N THR A 478 2.25 0.08 25.04
CA THR A 478 1.44 0.43 23.88
C THR A 478 1.31 -0.74 22.92
N THR A 479 0.06 -1.04 22.52
CA THR A 479 -0.21 -1.96 21.42
C THR A 479 -0.31 -1.17 20.11
N VAL A 480 0.47 -1.60 19.11
CA VAL A 480 0.40 -1.10 17.74
C VAL A 480 -0.34 -2.15 16.92
N ALA A 481 -1.58 -1.83 16.54
CA ALA A 481 -2.41 -2.69 15.73
C ALA A 481 -2.01 -2.55 14.26
N ILE A 482 -1.51 -3.61 13.66
CA ILE A 482 -1.00 -3.62 12.29
C ILE A 482 -1.87 -4.55 11.44
N ASP A 483 -2.36 -4.06 10.31
CA ASP A 483 -2.98 -4.87 9.26
C ASP A 483 -2.21 -4.68 7.93
N GLY A 484 -2.45 -5.57 6.98
CA GLY A 484 -1.88 -5.51 5.64
C GLY A 484 -0.92 -6.66 5.33
N THR A 485 -0.96 -7.05 4.05
CA THR A 485 -0.30 -8.25 3.53
C THR A 485 1.23 -8.22 3.59
N VAL A 486 1.87 -7.04 3.67
CA VAL A 486 3.33 -6.98 3.81
C VAL A 486 3.74 -7.40 5.21
N PHE A 487 3.05 -6.91 6.24
CA PHE A 487 3.35 -7.30 7.62
C PHE A 487 2.93 -8.74 7.92
N GLU A 488 1.80 -9.19 7.37
CA GLU A 488 1.29 -10.55 7.59
C GLU A 488 2.08 -11.62 6.84
N CYS A 489 2.32 -11.41 5.54
CA CYS A 489 2.71 -12.51 4.63
C CYS A 489 4.17 -12.41 4.16
N TYR A 490 4.80 -11.24 4.22
CA TYR A 490 6.15 -11.07 3.68
C TYR A 490 7.18 -11.70 4.64
N PRO A 491 8.05 -12.62 4.16
CA PRO A 491 8.95 -13.35 5.05
C PRO A 491 9.94 -12.40 5.75
N PHE A 492 10.16 -12.65 7.04
CA PHE A 492 11.09 -11.92 7.90
C PHE A 492 10.75 -10.43 8.13
N PHE A 493 9.63 -9.92 7.59
CA PHE A 493 9.31 -8.50 7.65
C PHE A 493 8.99 -8.06 9.09
N LYS A 494 8.15 -8.83 9.78
CA LYS A 494 7.82 -8.60 11.20
C LYS A 494 9.07 -8.61 12.07
N GLU A 495 9.90 -9.63 11.96
CA GLU A 495 11.10 -9.78 12.79
C GLU A 495 12.09 -8.62 12.56
N ARG A 496 12.29 -8.21 11.31
CA ARG A 496 13.14 -7.05 10.97
C ARG A 496 12.59 -5.75 11.52
N MET A 497 11.27 -5.60 11.48
CA MET A 497 10.61 -4.42 12.00
C MET A 497 10.77 -4.35 13.52
N GLU A 498 10.46 -5.43 14.25
CA GLU A 498 10.65 -5.55 15.71
C GLU A 498 12.09 -5.26 16.12
N TYR A 499 13.07 -5.82 15.40
CA TYR A 499 14.48 -5.55 15.67
C TYR A 499 14.86 -4.08 15.43
N CYS A 500 14.35 -3.46 14.37
CA CYS A 500 14.59 -2.04 14.12
C CYS A 500 13.94 -1.17 15.21
N VAL A 501 12.74 -1.53 15.70
CA VAL A 501 12.11 -0.88 16.86
C VAL A 501 13.02 -0.97 18.08
N GLU A 502 13.58 -2.16 18.37
CA GLU A 502 14.55 -2.34 19.46
C GLU A 502 15.80 -1.48 19.28
N GLN A 503 16.35 -1.39 18.06
CA GLN A 503 17.52 -0.54 17.77
C GLN A 503 17.23 0.95 17.98
N LEU A 504 15.99 1.42 17.74
CA LEU A 504 15.60 2.83 17.84
C LEU A 504 15.20 3.24 19.27
N LEU A 505 14.63 2.33 20.05
CA LEU A 505 14.11 2.59 21.40
C LEU A 505 15.06 2.13 22.51
N GLY A 506 15.95 1.18 22.19
CA GLY A 506 16.68 0.40 23.18
C GLY A 506 15.80 -0.70 23.80
N PRO A 507 16.42 -1.77 24.33
CA PRO A 507 15.71 -2.95 24.83
C PRO A 507 14.73 -2.63 25.98
N ASP A 508 15.07 -1.64 26.81
CA ASP A 508 14.25 -1.28 27.97
C ASP A 508 12.90 -0.67 27.61
N HIS A 509 12.79 0.04 26.49
CA HIS A 509 11.53 0.65 26.03
C HIS A 509 10.85 -0.20 24.96
N ALA A 510 11.62 -0.95 24.16
CA ALA A 510 11.08 -1.77 23.08
C ALA A 510 10.16 -2.90 23.60
N LYS A 511 10.45 -3.44 24.79
CA LYS A 511 9.61 -4.46 25.45
C LYS A 511 8.18 -3.98 25.76
N ASP A 512 7.97 -2.67 25.83
CA ASP A 512 6.68 -2.04 26.12
C ASP A 512 5.88 -1.73 24.84
N VAL A 513 6.43 -2.03 23.67
CA VAL A 513 5.79 -1.81 22.36
C VAL A 513 5.44 -3.15 21.74
N HIS A 514 4.15 -3.44 21.60
CA HIS A 514 3.67 -4.71 21.05
C HIS A 514 3.11 -4.50 19.65
N LEU A 515 3.79 -5.04 18.64
CA LEU A 515 3.30 -5.05 17.25
C LEU A 515 2.38 -6.25 17.05
N VAL A 516 1.07 -6.00 16.93
CA VAL A 516 0.04 -7.05 16.90
C VAL A 516 -0.66 -7.03 15.55
N LEU A 517 -0.79 -8.21 14.92
CA LEU A 517 -1.57 -8.37 13.70
C LEU A 517 -3.07 -8.23 14.03
N ALA A 518 -3.73 -7.24 13.44
CA ALA A 518 -5.14 -6.94 13.64
C ALA A 518 -5.94 -7.26 12.37
N LYS A 519 -6.33 -8.53 12.23
CA LYS A 519 -7.15 -8.98 11.09
C LYS A 519 -8.53 -8.32 11.10
N ASP A 520 -9.01 -7.97 9.92
CA ASP A 520 -10.32 -7.34 9.68
C ASP A 520 -10.57 -6.02 10.44
N GLY A 521 -9.47 -5.34 10.79
CA GLY A 521 -9.50 -4.09 11.54
C GLY A 521 -10.35 -3.01 10.87
N SER A 522 -10.25 -2.89 9.54
CA SER A 522 -11.00 -1.89 8.77
C SER A 522 -12.52 -2.08 8.84
N GLY A 523 -13.02 -3.31 8.79
CA GLY A 523 -14.46 -3.61 8.82
C GLY A 523 -15.04 -3.52 10.23
N ILE A 524 -14.44 -4.26 11.17
CA ILE A 524 -14.89 -4.27 12.57
C ILE A 524 -14.76 -2.87 13.20
N GLY A 525 -13.66 -2.19 12.90
CA GLY A 525 -13.38 -0.84 13.38
C GLY A 525 -14.41 0.18 12.90
N ALA A 526 -14.84 0.14 11.63
CA ALA A 526 -15.88 1.04 11.15
C ALA A 526 -17.18 0.90 11.94
N ALA A 527 -17.60 -0.33 12.23
CA ALA A 527 -18.79 -0.59 13.04
C ALA A 527 -18.64 -0.06 14.47
N ILE A 528 -17.48 -0.23 15.08
CA ILE A 528 -17.17 0.31 16.42
C ILE A 528 -17.20 1.85 16.40
N ILE A 529 -16.61 2.48 15.38
CA ILE A 529 -16.63 3.93 15.23
C ILE A 529 -18.08 4.43 15.07
N ALA A 530 -18.91 3.69 14.32
CA ALA A 530 -20.34 3.99 14.21
C ALA A 530 -21.06 3.87 15.56
N ALA A 531 -20.69 2.90 16.41
CA ALA A 531 -21.26 2.72 17.74
C ALA A 531 -20.91 3.89 18.68
N ILE A 532 -19.68 4.38 18.69
CA ILE A 532 -19.28 5.53 19.52
C ILE A 532 -19.74 6.88 18.95
N ALA A 533 -20.10 6.92 17.66
CA ALA A 533 -20.67 8.09 16.99
C ALA A 533 -22.16 8.33 17.33
N GLU A 534 -22.83 7.34 17.92
CA GLU A 534 -24.13 7.52 18.59
C GLU A 534 -24.00 8.44 19.81
#